data_AF-A0A8R1TKZ0-F1
#
_entry.id   AF-A0A8R1TKZ0-F1
#
_cell.length_a   1.000
_cell.length_b   1.000
_cell.length_c   1.000
_cell.angle_alpha   90.00
_cell.angle_beta   90.00
_cell.angle_gamma   90.00
#
_symmetry.space_group_name_H-M   'P 1'
#
loop_
_entity.id
_entity.type
_entity.pdbx_description
1 polymer ?
#
loop_
_entity_poly.entity_id
_entity_poly.type
_entity_poly.pdbx_seq_one_letter_code
_entity_poly.pdbx_strand_id
1 'polypeptide(L)'
;MRSWQMERYPYGDRRLPHHIYPPKIYTNDQLQTLTGVISYVDIDDRIAMKKRISRIKAERKMSTSDVLTLHENVNNFERKLEQFYEPVAKNVDSVFFIMDGSAYYDIEVDEDDWIRINVERGDLIIIPRGRNYRFTLTTQVFI
;
A
#
# COMPACT_ATOMS: atom_id res chain seq x y z
N MET A 1 0.39 -2.72 -10.00
CA MET A 1 -0.04 -1.51 -9.25
C MET A 1 -0.97 -0.57 -10.05
N ARG A 2 -2.08 -0.14 -9.44
CA ARG A 2 -2.96 0.96 -9.92
C ARG A 2 -3.25 1.92 -8.76
N SER A 3 -3.46 3.21 -9.05
CA SER A 3 -3.83 4.20 -8.02
C SER A 3 -4.93 5.14 -8.47
N TRP A 4 -5.81 5.55 -7.55
CA TRP A 4 -6.94 6.45 -7.85
C TRP A 4 -7.34 7.31 -6.66
N GLN A 5 -8.05 8.39 -6.94
CA GLN A 5 -8.68 9.22 -5.92
C GLN A 5 -9.87 8.49 -5.29
N MET A 6 -9.89 8.43 -3.96
CA MET A 6 -11.04 7.94 -3.20
C MET A 6 -12.12 9.01 -3.06
N GLU A 7 -13.37 8.56 -2.92
CA GLU A 7 -14.42 9.39 -2.33
C GLU A 7 -14.04 9.80 -0.91
N ARG A 8 -14.40 11.03 -0.49
CA ARG A 8 -14.05 11.56 0.83
C ARG A 8 -14.67 10.77 1.98
N TYR A 9 -15.89 10.30 1.78
CA TYR A 9 -16.67 9.61 2.81
C TYR A 9 -17.16 8.25 2.28
N PRO A 10 -16.25 7.26 2.13
CA PRO A 10 -16.62 5.95 1.61
C PRO A 10 -17.61 5.26 2.54
N TYR A 11 -18.73 4.81 1.97
CA TYR A 11 -19.75 4.09 2.69
C TYR A 11 -19.68 2.57 2.42
N GLY A 12 -19.81 1.77 3.47
CA GLY A 12 -19.84 0.31 3.37
C GLY A 12 -18.48 -0.37 3.61
N ASP A 13 -18.24 -1.49 2.93
CA ASP A 13 -17.03 -2.29 3.12
C ASP A 13 -15.80 -1.55 2.58
N ARG A 14 -14.92 -1.11 3.49
CA ARG A 14 -13.66 -0.40 3.21
C ARG A 14 -12.74 -1.10 2.21
N ARG A 15 -12.91 -2.42 2.01
CA ARG A 15 -12.16 -3.26 1.08
C ARG A 15 -12.66 -3.17 -0.36
N LEU A 16 -13.74 -2.44 -0.63
CA LEU A 16 -14.21 -2.13 -1.99
C LEU A 16 -13.36 -1.00 -2.61
N PRO A 17 -13.33 -0.82 -3.94
CA PRO A 17 -12.44 0.14 -4.57
C PRO A 17 -12.64 1.62 -4.16
N HIS A 18 -13.86 2.05 -3.84
CA HIS A 18 -14.18 3.43 -3.42
C HIS A 18 -13.67 4.52 -4.37
N HIS A 19 -13.93 4.39 -5.67
CA HIS A 19 -13.61 5.43 -6.65
C HIS A 19 -14.52 6.67 -6.49
N ILE A 20 -13.98 7.85 -6.75
CA ILE A 20 -14.84 8.99 -7.12
C ILE A 20 -15.52 8.74 -8.48
N TYR A 21 -16.61 9.47 -8.75
CA TYR A 21 -17.28 9.46 -10.05
C TYR A 21 -17.18 10.85 -10.73
N PRO A 22 -16.66 10.94 -11.97
CA PRO A 22 -16.01 9.87 -12.74
C PRO A 22 -14.67 9.43 -12.12
N PRO A 23 -14.20 8.18 -12.36
CA PRO A 23 -12.95 7.70 -11.79
C PRO A 23 -11.75 8.57 -12.18
N LYS A 24 -10.97 8.99 -11.18
CA LYS A 24 -9.71 9.71 -11.37
C LYS A 24 -8.53 8.80 -11.02
N ILE A 25 -7.89 8.27 -12.04
CA ILE A 25 -6.76 7.34 -11.95
C ILE A 25 -5.46 8.13 -12.08
N TYR A 26 -4.45 7.75 -11.29
CA TYR A 26 -3.11 8.34 -11.33
C TYR A 26 -2.11 7.34 -11.93
N THR A 27 -1.25 7.83 -12.82
CA THR A 27 -0.02 7.15 -13.24
C THR A 27 0.98 7.08 -12.08
N ASN A 28 2.00 6.23 -12.18
CA ASN A 28 3.05 6.14 -11.16
C ASN A 28 3.78 7.47 -10.96
N ASP A 29 4.03 8.23 -12.05
CA ASP A 29 4.68 9.54 -11.97
C ASP A 29 3.79 10.58 -11.27
N GLN A 30 2.48 10.55 -11.53
CA GLN A 30 1.53 11.40 -10.82
C GLN A 30 1.43 11.02 -9.34
N LEU A 31 1.36 9.72 -9.03
CA LEU A 31 1.36 9.23 -7.65
C LEU A 31 2.62 9.69 -6.91
N GLN A 32 3.79 9.55 -7.53
CA GLN A 32 5.06 10.00 -6.96
C GLN A 32 5.09 11.52 -6.76
N THR A 33 4.58 12.29 -7.72
CA THR A 33 4.53 13.76 -7.62
C THR A 33 3.60 14.21 -6.48
N LEU A 34 2.44 13.58 -6.33
CA LEU A 34 1.43 13.96 -5.33
C LEU A 34 1.80 13.52 -3.91
N THR A 35 2.34 12.32 -3.77
CA THR A 35 2.50 11.66 -2.46
C THR A 35 3.95 11.44 -2.05
N GLY A 36 4.89 11.47 -3.00
CA GLY A 36 6.27 11.01 -2.84
C GLY A 36 6.42 9.49 -2.83
N VAL A 37 5.34 8.72 -2.97
CA VAL A 37 5.40 7.26 -3.02
C VAL A 37 6.18 6.80 -4.24
N ILE A 38 7.14 5.92 -4.02
CA ILE A 38 7.92 5.29 -5.09
C ILE A 38 7.46 3.85 -5.24
N SER A 39 7.19 3.43 -6.47
CA SER A 39 6.75 2.08 -6.79
C SER A 39 7.71 1.39 -7.74
N TYR A 40 7.91 0.09 -7.54
CA TYR A 40 8.59 -0.81 -8.45
C TYR A 40 7.70 -2.03 -8.70
N VAL A 41 7.76 -2.58 -9.90
CA VAL A 41 7.03 -3.79 -10.30
C VAL A 41 8.06 -4.78 -10.83
N ASP A 42 8.30 -5.87 -10.11
CA ASP A 42 9.21 -6.94 -10.54
C ASP A 42 8.46 -8.29 -10.45
N ILE A 43 7.73 -8.66 -11.49
CA ILE A 43 6.81 -9.82 -11.44
C ILE A 43 7.53 -11.16 -11.70
N ASP A 44 8.68 -11.17 -12.40
CA ASP A 44 9.22 -12.43 -12.96
C ASP A 44 10.64 -12.82 -12.52
N ASP A 45 11.44 -11.92 -11.93
CA ASP A 45 12.83 -12.22 -11.55
C ASP A 45 13.08 -12.10 -10.04
N ARG A 46 13.08 -13.26 -9.36
CA ARG A 46 13.39 -13.39 -7.93
C ARG A 46 14.78 -12.85 -7.58
N ILE A 47 15.75 -12.96 -8.48
CA ILE A 47 17.12 -12.49 -8.25
C ILE A 47 17.15 -10.96 -8.35
N ALA A 48 16.56 -10.38 -9.40
CA ALA A 48 16.46 -8.92 -9.55
C ALA A 48 15.70 -8.29 -8.37
N MET A 49 14.59 -8.89 -7.96
CA MET A 49 13.80 -8.49 -6.80
C MET A 49 14.62 -8.51 -5.50
N LYS A 50 15.33 -9.62 -5.21
CA LYS A 50 16.24 -9.68 -4.04
C LYS A 50 17.30 -8.60 -4.09
N LYS A 51 17.95 -8.39 -5.25
CA LYS A 51 18.94 -7.33 -5.44
C LYS A 51 18.34 -5.94 -5.18
N ARG A 52 17.12 -5.68 -5.65
CA ARG A 52 16.43 -4.40 -5.43
C ARG A 52 16.12 -4.18 -3.95
N ILE A 53 15.56 -5.18 -3.27
CA ILE A 53 15.26 -5.10 -1.83
C ILE A 53 16.56 -4.84 -1.05
N SER A 54 17.64 -5.56 -1.34
CA SER A 54 18.95 -5.34 -0.72
C SER A 54 19.48 -3.94 -0.96
N ARG A 55 19.37 -3.40 -2.19
CA ARG A 55 19.78 -2.04 -2.52
C ARG A 55 18.97 -0.99 -1.76
N ILE A 56 17.64 -1.12 -1.74
CA ILE A 56 16.75 -0.19 -1.01
C ILE A 56 17.07 -0.20 0.49
N LYS A 57 17.27 -1.39 1.08
CA LYS A 57 17.64 -1.53 2.50
C LYS A 57 18.95 -0.80 2.81
N ALA A 58 19.96 -0.93 1.95
CA ALA A 58 21.25 -0.27 2.11
C ALA A 58 21.14 1.26 1.94
N GLU A 59 20.51 1.73 0.87
CA GLU A 59 20.34 3.17 0.55
C GLU A 59 19.56 3.91 1.64
N ARG A 60 18.49 3.28 2.17
CA ARG A 60 17.62 3.88 3.19
C ARG A 60 17.98 3.52 4.62
N LYS A 61 19.10 2.80 4.82
CA LYS A 61 19.59 2.37 6.14
C LYS A 61 18.52 1.64 6.96
N MET A 62 17.76 0.76 6.32
CA MET A 62 16.71 -0.01 6.99
C MET A 62 17.33 -1.09 7.87
N SER A 63 17.11 -1.01 9.18
CA SER A 63 17.61 -1.97 10.16
C SER A 63 16.67 -3.14 10.43
N THR A 64 15.40 -3.00 10.06
CA THR A 64 14.35 -3.99 10.37
C THR A 64 13.61 -4.42 9.10
N SER A 65 13.16 -5.67 9.11
CA SER A 65 12.20 -6.19 8.15
C SER A 65 11.40 -7.31 8.80
N ASP A 66 10.13 -7.40 8.46
CA ASP A 66 9.21 -8.41 8.96
C ASP A 66 8.34 -8.93 7.82
N VAL A 67 7.69 -10.08 8.02
CA VAL A 67 6.74 -10.68 7.10
C VAL A 67 5.37 -10.71 7.78
N LEU A 68 4.43 -9.98 7.19
CA LEU A 68 3.04 -9.95 7.63
C LEU A 68 2.19 -10.85 6.71
N THR A 69 1.55 -11.85 7.29
CA THR A 69 0.55 -12.68 6.60
C THR A 69 -0.82 -12.41 7.20
N LEU A 70 -1.81 -12.10 6.35
CA LEU A 70 -3.19 -11.85 6.74
C LEU A 70 -4.13 -12.71 5.90
N HIS A 71 -4.95 -13.50 6.58
CA HIS A 71 -6.09 -14.23 6.03
C HIS A 71 -7.11 -14.42 7.15
N GLU A 72 -8.35 -14.75 6.80
CA GLU A 72 -9.47 -14.87 7.74
C GLU A 72 -9.22 -15.80 8.94
N ASN A 73 -8.37 -16.83 8.76
CA ASN A 73 -8.01 -17.79 9.81
C ASN A 73 -6.90 -17.31 10.77
N VAL A 74 -6.38 -16.09 10.62
CA VAL A 74 -5.39 -15.52 11.55
C VAL A 74 -6.08 -15.06 12.84
N ASN A 75 -5.51 -15.40 14.00
CA ASN A 75 -6.01 -14.91 15.29
C ASN A 75 -6.15 -13.38 15.31
N ASN A 76 -7.30 -12.89 15.78
CA ASN A 76 -7.66 -11.47 15.84
C ASN A 76 -7.67 -10.78 14.46
N PHE A 77 -8.02 -11.50 13.39
CA PHE A 77 -8.06 -10.97 12.03
C PHE A 77 -8.81 -9.63 11.91
N GLU A 78 -10.08 -9.59 12.32
CA GLU A 78 -10.90 -8.36 12.25
C GLU A 78 -10.28 -7.20 13.04
N ARG A 79 -9.85 -7.47 14.28
CA ARG A 79 -9.18 -6.45 15.11
C ARG A 79 -7.88 -5.93 14.48
N LYS A 80 -7.10 -6.80 13.83
CA LYS A 80 -5.88 -6.39 13.12
C LYS A 80 -6.23 -5.54 11.90
N LEU A 81 -7.27 -5.92 11.14
CA LEU A 81 -7.76 -5.13 10.01
C LEU A 81 -8.24 -3.75 10.43
N GLU A 82 -8.95 -3.65 11.55
CA GLU A 82 -9.34 -2.36 12.14
C GLU A 82 -8.11 -1.53 12.49
N GLN A 83 -7.16 -2.11 13.22
CA GLN A 83 -5.93 -1.42 13.62
C GLN A 83 -5.08 -0.93 12.44
N PHE A 84 -5.00 -1.71 11.36
CA PHE A 84 -4.25 -1.30 10.18
C PHE A 84 -4.97 -0.23 9.34
N TYR A 85 -6.27 -0.06 9.52
CA TYR A 85 -7.04 0.97 8.84
C TYR A 85 -7.01 2.33 9.56
N GLU A 86 -6.52 2.37 10.80
CA GLU A 86 -6.23 3.63 11.48
C GLU A 86 -5.04 4.34 10.80
N PRO A 87 -5.18 5.60 10.37
CA PRO A 87 -4.08 6.36 9.80
C PRO A 87 -2.85 6.43 10.70
N VAL A 88 -1.67 6.18 10.12
CA VAL A 88 -0.38 6.31 10.79
C VAL A 88 0.58 7.15 9.96
N ALA A 89 1.43 7.93 10.64
CA ALA A 89 2.63 8.53 10.06
C ALA A 89 3.86 8.07 10.81
N LYS A 90 4.87 7.58 10.06
CA LYS A 90 6.14 7.15 10.63
C LYS A 90 7.22 8.19 10.40
N ASN A 91 8.17 8.30 11.33
CA ASN A 91 9.36 9.16 11.21
C ASN A 91 10.46 8.59 10.30
N VAL A 92 10.23 7.39 9.76
CA VAL A 92 11.07 6.69 8.79
C VAL A 92 10.24 6.26 7.59
N ASP A 93 10.90 5.97 6.46
CA ASP A 93 10.21 5.46 5.29
C ASP A 93 9.68 4.06 5.54
N SER A 94 8.46 3.79 5.11
CA SER A 94 7.86 2.45 5.14
C SER A 94 8.04 1.78 3.79
N VAL A 95 8.63 0.59 3.76
CA VAL A 95 8.80 -0.19 2.52
C VAL A 95 7.98 -1.46 2.62
N PHE A 96 7.12 -1.69 1.63
CA PHE A 96 6.27 -2.87 1.55
C PHE A 96 6.54 -3.59 0.23
N PHE A 97 6.78 -4.89 0.32
CA PHE A 97 6.92 -5.77 -0.82
C PHE A 97 5.83 -6.83 -0.74
N ILE A 98 4.98 -6.91 -1.76
CA ILE A 98 3.84 -7.82 -1.76
C ILE A 98 4.28 -9.17 -2.31
N MET A 99 4.41 -10.13 -1.40
CA MET A 99 4.85 -11.49 -1.75
C MET A 99 3.73 -12.32 -2.35
N ASP A 100 2.49 -12.08 -1.91
CA ASP A 100 1.30 -12.76 -2.39
C ASP A 100 0.04 -11.95 -2.09
N GLY A 101 -1.06 -12.28 -2.78
CA GLY A 101 -2.34 -11.60 -2.60
C GLY A 101 -2.37 -10.15 -3.08
N SER A 102 -3.33 -9.38 -2.56
CA SER A 102 -3.54 -7.97 -2.89
C SER A 102 -4.08 -7.17 -1.72
N ALA A 103 -3.75 -5.87 -1.71
CA ALA A 103 -4.14 -4.95 -0.66
C ALA A 103 -4.29 -3.52 -1.19
N TYR A 104 -4.83 -2.66 -0.34
CA TYR A 104 -4.86 -1.21 -0.52
C TYR A 104 -3.97 -0.53 0.51
N TYR A 105 -3.16 0.41 0.02
CA TYR A 105 -2.56 1.45 0.84
C TYR A 105 -3.19 2.78 0.46
N ASP A 106 -3.87 3.42 1.40
CA ASP A 106 -4.43 4.75 1.18
C ASP A 106 -3.45 5.79 1.72
N ILE A 107 -3.11 6.78 0.92
CA ILE A 107 -2.22 7.88 1.29
C ILE A 107 -3.05 9.17 1.39
N GLU A 108 -2.95 9.86 2.52
CA GLU A 108 -3.60 11.15 2.72
C GLU A 108 -2.85 12.23 1.93
N VAL A 109 -3.56 12.97 1.09
CA VAL A 109 -3.01 14.09 0.31
C VAL A 109 -3.37 15.43 0.94
N ASP A 110 -4.60 15.55 1.43
CA ASP A 110 -5.16 16.69 2.16
C ASP A 110 -6.21 16.18 3.17
N GLU A 111 -6.75 17.04 4.02
CA GLU A 111 -7.76 16.69 5.02
C GLU A 111 -8.94 15.94 4.38
N ASP A 112 -9.16 14.69 4.81
CA ASP A 112 -10.15 13.74 4.27
C ASP A 112 -10.00 13.35 2.78
N ASP A 113 -8.91 13.74 2.11
CA ASP A 113 -8.65 13.42 0.70
C ASP A 113 -7.57 12.34 0.55
N TRP A 114 -8.00 11.14 0.14
CA TRP A 114 -7.17 9.94 0.06
C TRP A 114 -6.91 9.48 -1.38
N ILE A 115 -5.66 9.09 -1.67
CA ILE A 115 -5.32 8.31 -2.86
C ILE A 115 -5.16 6.85 -2.47
N ARG A 116 -5.97 5.98 -3.06
CA ARG A 116 -5.88 4.53 -2.88
C ARG A 116 -4.89 3.94 -3.86
N ILE A 117 -3.94 3.17 -3.36
CA ILE A 117 -2.96 2.40 -4.13
C ILE A 117 -3.33 0.93 -4.01
N ASN A 118 -3.73 0.33 -5.13
CA ASN A 118 -3.90 -1.10 -5.26
C ASN A 118 -2.57 -1.76 -5.58
N VAL A 119 -2.11 -2.58 -4.63
CA VAL A 119 -0.89 -3.37 -4.74
C VAL A 119 -1.23 -4.85 -4.85
N GLU A 120 -0.52 -5.53 -5.72
CA GLU A 120 -0.65 -6.97 -5.98
C GLU A 120 0.73 -7.62 -5.87
N ARG A 121 0.77 -8.95 -5.89
CA ARG A 121 2.02 -9.72 -5.90
C ARG A 121 3.06 -9.15 -6.87
N GLY A 122 4.28 -8.93 -6.35
CA GLY A 122 5.41 -8.41 -7.12
C GLY A 122 5.54 -6.88 -7.08
N ASP A 123 4.53 -6.16 -6.57
CA ASP A 123 4.63 -4.73 -6.31
C ASP A 123 5.50 -4.46 -5.06
N LEU A 124 6.41 -3.49 -5.18
CA LEU A 124 7.15 -2.88 -4.08
C LEU A 124 6.82 -1.41 -4.00
N ILE A 125 6.33 -0.94 -2.86
CA ILE A 125 6.07 0.48 -2.60
C ILE A 125 6.95 1.00 -1.46
N ILE A 126 7.33 2.26 -1.57
CA ILE A 126 8.03 3.03 -0.54
C ILE A 126 7.17 4.24 -0.21
N ILE A 127 6.62 4.27 1.00
CA ILE A 127 5.89 5.42 1.54
C ILE A 127 6.90 6.30 2.30
N PRO A 128 7.08 7.57 1.91
CA PRO A 128 7.99 8.48 2.59
C PRO A 128 7.59 8.70 4.05
N ARG A 129 8.59 8.94 4.91
CA ARG A 129 8.35 9.40 6.29
C ARG A 129 7.42 10.62 6.32
N GLY A 130 6.62 10.72 7.38
CA GLY A 130 5.71 11.84 7.62
C GLY A 130 4.42 11.83 6.78
N ARG A 131 4.28 10.92 5.80
CA ARG A 131 2.99 10.72 5.12
C ARG A 131 2.04 9.92 6.01
N ASN A 132 0.82 10.42 6.17
CA ASN A 132 -0.27 9.66 6.74
C ASN A 132 -0.73 8.60 5.73
N TYR A 133 -0.80 7.36 6.18
CA TYR A 133 -1.31 6.27 5.38
C TYR A 133 -2.05 5.24 6.24
N ARG A 134 -2.93 4.48 5.61
CA ARG A 134 -3.62 3.33 6.20
C ARG A 134 -3.61 2.14 5.26
N PHE A 135 -3.96 0.97 5.78
CA PHE A 135 -3.92 -0.30 5.05
C PHE A 135 -5.24 -1.06 5.18
N THR A 136 -5.68 -1.69 4.10
CA THR A 136 -6.73 -2.71 4.16
C THR A 136 -6.52 -3.77 3.08
N LEU A 137 -7.13 -4.93 3.26
CA LEU A 137 -7.13 -5.97 2.23
C LEU A 137 -8.12 -5.62 1.12
N THR A 138 -7.92 -6.17 -0.07
CA THR A 138 -8.97 -6.18 -1.10
C THR A 138 -10.00 -7.28 -0.80
N THR A 139 -11.18 -7.22 -1.40
CA THR A 139 -12.16 -8.33 -1.37
C THR A 139 -11.78 -9.53 -2.24
N GLN A 140 -10.73 -9.45 -3.04
CA GLN A 140 -10.29 -10.56 -3.89
C GLN A 140 -9.79 -11.72 -3.03
N VAL A 141 -10.58 -12.79 -3.01
CA VAL A 141 -10.13 -14.12 -2.59
C VAL A 141 -9.44 -14.72 -3.81
N PHE A 142 -8.11 -14.78 -3.82
CA PHE A 142 -7.42 -15.61 -4.80
C PHE A 142 -7.80 -17.07 -4.50
N ILE A 143 -8.50 -17.69 -5.45
CA ILE A 143 -8.77 -19.13 -5.48
C ILE A 143 -7.51 -19.82 -6.05
#